data_AF-A0A6L8M1S4-F1
#
_entry.id   AF-A0A6L8M1S4-F1
#
_cell.length_a   1.000
_cell.length_b   1.000
_cell.length_c   1.000
_cell.angle_alpha   90.00
_cell.angle_beta   90.00
_cell.angle_gamma   90.00
#
_symmetry.space_group_name_H-M   'P 1'
#
loop_
_entity.id
_entity.type
_entity.pdbx_description
1 polymer ?
#
loop_
_entity_poly.entity_id
_entity_poly.type
_entity_poly.pdbx_seq_one_letter_code
_entity_poly.pdbx_strand_id
1 'polypeptide(L)'
;MTLVLLSGCASKYQPSPPVEREWIKKQDNVVATPEELKAAKDKCKYDFQMLQLEDIRYQIISNRYLTDVHIRNYSKKYEEILIEATTCMFNLGYVERDKVTTTKKTKHS
;
A
#
# COMPACT_ATOMS: atom_id res chain seq x y z
N MET A 1 -25.73 -39.23 -28.11
CA MET A 1 -25.83 -38.03 -27.23
C MET A 1 -24.68 -38.10 -26.25
N THR A 2 -23.63 -37.32 -26.49
CA THR A 2 -22.45 -37.27 -25.62
C THR A 2 -22.51 -35.94 -24.88
N LEU A 3 -22.80 -35.98 -23.58
CA LEU A 3 -22.77 -34.79 -22.73
C LEU A 3 -21.31 -34.35 -22.59
N VAL A 4 -20.97 -33.23 -23.22
CA VAL A 4 -19.71 -32.53 -22.95
C VAL A 4 -19.90 -31.77 -21.63
N LEU A 5 -19.40 -32.36 -20.55
CA LEU A 5 -19.25 -31.68 -19.26
C LEU A 5 -18.19 -30.58 -19.43
N LEU A 6 -18.65 -29.34 -19.64
CA LEU A 6 -17.84 -28.15 -19.49
C LEU A 6 -17.45 -28.03 -18.00
N SER A 7 -16.41 -28.75 -17.59
CA SER A 7 -15.73 -28.50 -16.32
C SER A 7 -15.05 -27.13 -16.42
N GLY A 8 -15.82 -26.09 -16.11
CA GLY A 8 -15.27 -24.77 -15.84
C GLY A 8 -14.23 -24.91 -14.72
N CYS A 9 -12.96 -24.73 -15.07
CA CYS A 9 -11.96 -24.39 -14.08
C CYS A 9 -12.37 -23.04 -13.49
N ALA A 10 -13.14 -23.06 -12.41
CA ALA A 10 -13.24 -21.92 -11.52
C ALA A 10 -11.81 -21.67 -11.03
N SER A 11 -11.12 -20.74 -11.70
CA SER A 11 -9.89 -20.15 -11.21
C SER A 11 -10.26 -19.54 -9.87
N LYS A 12 -10.00 -20.28 -8.79
CA LYS A 12 -10.15 -19.79 -7.43
C LYS A 12 -9.19 -18.61 -7.36
N TYR A 13 -9.72 -17.40 -7.45
CA TYR A 13 -8.99 -16.18 -7.17
C TYR A 13 -8.56 -16.30 -5.71
N GLN A 14 -7.38 -16.88 -5.45
CA GLN A 14 -6.76 -16.81 -4.14
C GLN A 14 -6.20 -15.38 -4.06
N PRO A 15 -6.78 -14.50 -3.24
CA PRO A 15 -6.16 -13.20 -3.01
C PRO A 15 -4.74 -13.47 -2.52
N SER A 16 -3.76 -12.80 -3.14
CA SER A 16 -2.39 -12.83 -2.66
C SER A 16 -2.40 -12.50 -1.17
N PRO A 17 -1.67 -13.24 -0.32
CA PRO A 17 -1.60 -12.91 1.10
C PRO A 17 -1.16 -11.45 1.25
N PRO A 18 -1.75 -10.70 2.20
CA PRO A 18 -1.40 -9.32 2.41
C PRO A 18 0.12 -9.23 2.65
N VAL A 19 0.79 -8.47 1.80
CA VAL A 19 2.23 -8.22 1.95
C VAL A 19 2.39 -7.30 3.15
N GLU A 20 2.87 -7.86 4.26
CA GLU A 20 3.24 -7.04 5.42
C GLU A 20 4.44 -6.18 5.04
N ARG A 21 4.38 -4.88 5.35
CA ARG A 21 5.48 -3.94 5.14
C ARG A 21 6.09 -3.52 6.47
N GLU A 22 7.37 -3.20 6.44
CA GLU A 22 8.12 -2.65 7.57
C GLU A 22 8.95 -1.43 7.16
N TRP A 23 9.18 -0.53 8.10
CA TRP A 23 10.03 0.63 7.91
C TRP A 23 11.46 0.30 8.36
N ILE A 24 12.41 0.53 7.47
CA ILE A 24 13.84 0.34 7.74
C ILE A 24 14.60 1.66 7.61
N LYS A 25 15.68 1.77 8.35
CA LYS A 25 16.68 2.82 8.18
C LYS A 25 17.53 2.50 6.94
N LYS A 26 17.62 3.46 6.02
CA LYS A 26 18.26 3.31 4.70
C LYS A 26 19.77 3.03 4.79
N GLN A 27 20.43 3.57 5.81
CA GLN A 27 21.89 3.52 5.95
C GLN A 27 22.38 2.12 6.34
N ASP A 28 21.69 1.46 7.27
CA ASP A 28 22.11 0.21 7.90
C ASP A 28 21.13 -0.95 7.62
N ASN A 29 20.00 -0.69 6.93
CA ASN A 29 18.90 -1.63 6.70
C ASN A 29 18.33 -2.24 7.99
N VAL A 30 18.42 -1.51 9.11
CA VAL A 30 17.87 -1.94 10.39
C VAL A 30 16.41 -1.51 10.49
N VAL A 31 15.55 -2.39 11.00
CA VAL A 31 14.15 -2.06 11.28
C VAL A 31 14.09 -0.90 12.27
N ALA A 32 13.33 0.14 11.92
CA ALA A 32 13.16 1.31 12.79
C ALA A 32 12.45 0.91 14.08
N THR A 33 12.92 1.42 15.23
CA THR A 33 12.19 1.20 16.48
C THR A 33 10.85 1.96 16.46
N PRO A 34 9.85 1.55 17.27
CA PRO A 34 8.59 2.26 17.35
C PRO A 34 8.75 3.76 17.68
N GLU A 35 9.70 4.11 18.55
CA GLU A 35 9.96 5.48 18.97
C GLU A 35 10.61 6.31 17.87
N GLU A 36 11.62 5.75 17.20
CA GLU A 36 12.28 6.38 16.03
C GLU A 36 11.26 6.62 14.91
N LEU A 37 10.46 5.59 14.60
CA LEU A 37 9.45 5.65 13.55
C LEU A 37 8.37 6.67 13.89
N LYS A 38 7.91 6.72 15.14
CA LYS A 38 6.93 7.70 15.60
C LYS A 38 7.46 9.12 15.44
N ALA A 39 8.68 9.40 15.90
CA ALA A 39 9.29 10.72 15.77
C ALA A 39 9.45 11.15 14.30
N ALA A 40 9.83 10.22 13.42
CA ALA A 40 9.93 10.49 11.99
C ALA A 40 8.56 10.78 11.35
N LYS A 41 7.55 9.96 11.66
CA LYS A 41 6.18 10.14 11.19
C LYS A 41 5.56 11.46 11.67
N ASP A 42 5.76 11.81 12.94
CA ASP A 42 5.28 13.07 13.52
C ASP A 42 5.93 14.27 12.81
N LYS A 43 7.26 14.20 12.57
CA LYS A 43 7.99 15.25 11.85
C LYS A 43 7.50 15.42 10.41
N CYS A 44 7.18 14.32 9.73
CA CYS A 44 6.67 14.34 8.36
C CYS A 44 5.16 14.54 8.28
N LYS A 45 4.43 14.58 9.41
CA LYS A 45 2.96 14.52 9.45
C LYS A 45 2.41 13.34 8.63
N TYR A 46 3.14 12.22 8.61
CA TYR A 46 2.89 11.11 7.71
C TYR A 46 1.49 10.54 7.88
N ASP A 47 1.10 10.22 9.13
CA ASP A 47 -0.22 9.62 9.40
C ASP A 47 -1.36 10.60 9.07
N PHE A 48 -1.17 11.90 9.30
CA PHE A 48 -2.14 12.93 8.88
C PHE A 48 -2.27 13.02 7.35
N GLN A 49 -1.16 12.93 6.62
CA GLN A 49 -1.18 12.89 5.16
C GLN A 49 -1.86 11.61 4.64
N MET A 50 -1.61 10.45 5.26
CA MET A 50 -2.29 9.21 4.88
C MET A 50 -3.81 9.28 5.10
N LEU A 51 -4.26 9.92 6.18
CA LEU A 51 -5.70 10.16 6.41
C LEU A 51 -6.32 11.03 5.30
N GLN A 52 -5.59 12.03 4.80
CA GLN A 52 -6.05 12.83 3.66
C GLN A 52 -6.13 12.01 2.36
N LEU A 53 -5.20 11.08 2.15
CA LEU A 53 -5.25 10.16 0.99
C LEU A 53 -6.47 9.23 1.08
N GLU A 54 -6.81 8.75 2.27
CA GLU A 54 -8.00 7.93 2.50
C GLU A 54 -9.29 8.71 2.22
N ASP A 55 -9.38 9.97 2.67
CA ASP A 55 -10.52 10.84 2.36
C ASP A 55 -10.64 11.07 0.84
N ILE A 56 -9.54 11.40 0.15
CA ILE A 56 -9.57 11.57 -1.32
C ILE A 56 -10.03 10.28 -2.00
N ARG A 57 -9.52 9.12 -1.58
CA ARG A 57 -9.96 7.82 -2.11
C ARG A 57 -11.45 7.59 -1.86
N TYR A 58 -11.95 7.95 -0.68
CA TYR A 58 -13.37 7.86 -0.36
C TYR A 58 -14.22 8.78 -1.24
N GLN A 59 -13.80 10.03 -1.47
CA GLN A 59 -14.49 10.96 -2.38
C GLN A 59 -14.58 10.41 -3.80
N ILE A 60 -13.49 9.80 -4.31
CA ILE A 60 -13.48 9.16 -5.63
C ILE A 60 -14.45 7.99 -5.71
N ILE A 61 -14.46 7.11 -4.70
CA ILE A 61 -15.27 5.87 -4.73
C ILE A 61 -16.76 6.15 -4.46
N SER A 62 -17.07 7.06 -3.55
CA SER A 62 -18.43 7.30 -3.06
C SER A 62 -19.24 8.22 -3.97
N ASN A 63 -18.58 9.11 -4.72
CA ASN A 63 -19.27 10.11 -5.53
C ASN A 63 -19.53 9.61 -6.96
N ARG A 64 -20.78 9.24 -7.22
CA ARG A 64 -21.25 8.73 -8.53
C ARG A 64 -21.32 9.80 -9.63
N TYR A 65 -21.20 11.08 -9.29
CA TYR A 65 -21.36 12.20 -10.23
C TYR A 65 -20.04 12.94 -10.51
N LEU A 66 -18.91 12.32 -10.20
CA LEU A 66 -17.61 12.90 -10.53
C LEU A 66 -17.45 13.02 -12.05
N THR A 67 -16.94 14.17 -12.47
CA THR A 67 -16.54 14.42 -13.85
C THR A 67 -15.07 14.09 -14.01
N ASP A 68 -14.60 13.93 -15.23
CA ASP A 68 -13.17 13.69 -15.51
C ASP A 68 -12.27 14.78 -14.93
N VAL A 69 -12.75 16.03 -14.86
CA VAL A 69 -12.01 17.14 -14.26
C VAL A 69 -11.85 16.93 -12.75
N HIS A 70 -12.91 16.52 -12.06
CA HIS A 70 -12.85 16.22 -10.63
C HIS A 70 -11.88 15.07 -10.35
N ILE A 71 -11.98 13.97 -11.13
CA ILE A 71 -11.11 12.80 -10.97
C ILE A 71 -9.63 13.21 -11.14
N ARG A 72 -9.30 13.96 -12.20
CA ARG A 72 -7.93 14.44 -12.42
C ARG A 72 -7.42 15.31 -11.27
N ASN A 73 -8.25 16.21 -10.74
CA ASN A 73 -7.87 17.07 -9.62
C ASN A 73 -7.61 16.24 -8.35
N TYR A 74 -8.46 15.26 -8.05
CA TYR A 74 -8.26 14.36 -6.92
C TYR A 74 -7.01 13.50 -7.10
N SER A 75 -6.77 12.93 -8.29
CA SER A 75 -5.56 12.17 -8.58
C SER A 75 -4.30 13.00 -8.41
N LYS A 76 -4.30 14.25 -8.90
CA LYS A 76 -3.16 15.17 -8.72
C LYS A 76 -2.90 15.45 -7.25
N LYS A 77 -3.93 15.78 -6.49
CA LYS A 77 -3.82 16.03 -5.04
C LYS A 77 -3.35 14.79 -4.28
N TYR A 78 -3.83 13.61 -4.67
CA TYR A 78 -3.42 12.33 -4.10
C TYR A 78 -1.91 12.10 -4.30
N GLU A 79 -1.44 12.31 -5.53
CA GLU A 79 -0.02 12.15 -5.87
C GLU A 79 0.86 13.16 -5.13
N GLU A 80 0.47 14.44 -5.08
CA GLU A 80 1.19 15.49 -4.36
C GLU A 80 1.38 15.13 -2.87
N ILE A 81 0.31 14.73 -2.19
CA ILE A 81 0.36 14.34 -0.77
C ILE A 81 1.23 13.09 -0.57
N LEU A 82 1.07 12.08 -1.44
CA LEU A 82 1.84 10.84 -1.33
C LEU A 82 3.34 11.10 -1.53
N ILE A 83 3.70 11.88 -2.55
CA ILE A 83 5.11 12.26 -2.82
C ILE A 83 5.67 13.05 -1.66
N GLU A 84 4.95 14.04 -1.12
CA GLU A 84 5.42 14.85 0.00
C GLU A 84 5.71 13.99 1.25
N ALA A 85 4.74 13.14 1.63
CA ALA A 85 4.85 12.25 2.79
C ALA A 85 6.03 11.29 2.69
N THR A 86 6.13 10.60 1.55
CA THR A 86 7.15 9.57 1.31
C THR A 86 8.54 10.18 1.12
N THR A 87 8.64 11.33 0.44
CA THR A 87 9.90 12.06 0.26
C THR A 87 10.43 12.57 1.59
N CYS A 88 9.56 13.08 2.47
CA CYS A 88 9.97 13.48 3.81
C CYS A 88 10.57 12.31 4.59
N MET A 89 9.89 11.16 4.63
CA MET A 89 10.40 9.96 5.30
C MET A 89 11.73 9.48 4.70
N PHE A 90 11.83 9.48 3.37
CA PHE A 90 13.06 9.13 2.66
C PHE A 90 14.23 10.06 3.00
N ASN A 91 13.97 11.38 3.08
CA ASN A 91 14.98 12.38 3.45
C ASN A 91 15.41 12.25 4.91
N LEU A 92 14.54 11.75 5.79
CA LEU A 92 14.90 11.36 7.16
C LEU A 92 15.65 10.01 7.22
N GLY A 93 15.83 9.34 6.08
CA GLY A 93 16.57 8.08 6.00
C GLY A 93 15.71 6.84 6.22
N TYR A 94 14.38 6.92 6.09
CA TYR A 94 13.48 5.78 6.26
C TYR A 94 12.89 5.32 4.92
N VAL A 95 12.79 4.00 4.72
CA VAL A 95 12.14 3.40 3.54
C VAL A 95 11.26 2.23 3.95
N GLU A 96 10.13 2.04 3.26
CA GLU A 96 9.31 0.83 3.44
C GLU A 96 9.88 -0.33 2.62
N ARG A 97 9.83 -1.53 3.18
CA ARG A 97 10.10 -2.79 2.47
C ARG A 97 9.07 -3.85 2.84
N ASP A 98 8.88 -4.79 1.93
CA ASP A 98 8.11 -5.99 2.20
C ASP A 98 8.84 -6.85 3.24
N LYS A 99 8.12 -7.31 4.25
CA LYS A 99 8.63 -8.30 5.18
C LYS A 99 8.84 -9.60 4.43
N VAL A 100 10.06 -10.13 4.46
CA VAL A 100 10.36 -11.45 3.90
C VAL A 100 9.73 -12.51 4.81
N THR A 101 8.48 -12.87 4.54
CA THR A 101 7.87 -14.05 5.14
C THR A 101 8.38 -15.26 4.38
N THR A 102 9.43 -15.92 4.87
CA THR A 102 9.88 -17.21 4.34
C THR A 102 8.74 -18.23 4.49
N THR A 103 7.90 -18.36 3.46
CA THR A 103 7.00 -19.50 3.35
C THR A 103 7.89 -20.70 3.08
N LYS A 104 8.25 -21.45 4.13
CA LYS A 104 8.83 -22.78 3.97
C LYS A 104 7.89 -23.56 3.06
N LYS A 105 8.30 -23.80 1.81
CA LYS A 105 7.71 -24.84 0.96
C LYS A 105 7.96 -26.17 1.67
N THR A 106 7.03 -26.61 2.50
CA THR A 106 6.97 -28.00 2.93
C THR A 106 6.57 -28.79 1.69
N LYS A 107 7.57 -29.30 0.96
CA LYS A 107 7.38 -30.39 -0.01
C LYS A 107 6.89 -31.58 0.82
N HIS A 108 5.62 -31.95 0.68
CA HIS A 108 5.19 -33.27 1.09
C HIS A 108 5.87 -34.26 0.14
N SER A 109 6.75 -35.07 0.72
CA SER A 109 7.30 -36.28 0.13
C SER A 109 6.25 -37.39 0.10
#